data_AF-A0AAW0RZU4-F1
#
_entry.id   AF-A0AAW0RZU4-F1
#
_cell.length_a   1.000
_cell.length_b   1.000
_cell.length_c   1.000
_cell.angle_alpha   90.00
_cell.angle_beta   90.00
_cell.angle_gamma   90.00
#
_symmetry.space_group_name_H-M   'P 1'
#
loop_
_entity.id
_entity.type
_entity.pdbx_description
1 polymer ?
#
loop_
_entity_poly.entity_id
_entity_poly.type
_entity_poly.pdbx_seq_one_letter_code
_entity_poly.pdbx_strand_id
1 'polypeptide(L)'
;MSLLTLKTRRSAFGTSDCQQIFFLHPGYPDGHDLLLSLPAFDSRGIHHETARIACAILANSRWDGFLSLTRDGGAVPDARDDVLVNTRYYFRIPDDDQYPVVPSYENFRCPTTLPESWAAESPHIEPTATDDVGRRDQTCRATASTLANEVAHIIPQALSEWWQRNSMFTYTANPDLSSDMRCADNAILLRRDLHKLWDDHRFAF
;
A
#
# COMPACT_ATOMS: atom_id res chain seq x y z
N MET A 1 -34.56 11.10 38.25
CA MET A 1 -33.87 11.67 37.07
C MET A 1 -32.45 11.12 37.05
N SER A 2 -32.12 10.21 36.13
CA SER A 2 -30.76 9.65 36.01
C SER A 2 -29.87 10.66 35.29
N LEU A 3 -28.85 11.16 35.98
CA LEU A 3 -27.83 12.01 35.38
C LEU A 3 -27.05 11.21 34.33
N LEU A 4 -27.13 11.65 33.07
CA LEU A 4 -26.33 11.13 31.97
C LEU A 4 -24.87 11.53 32.22
N THR A 5 -24.07 10.60 32.71
CA THR A 5 -22.62 10.78 32.84
C THR A 5 -22.00 10.67 31.44
N LEU A 6 -21.77 11.82 30.79
CA LEU A 6 -21.03 11.86 29.53
C LEU A 6 -19.60 11.37 29.78
N LYS A 7 -19.18 10.32 29.06
CA LYS A 7 -17.82 9.79 29.15
C LYS A 7 -16.82 10.89 28.78
N THR A 8 -15.75 10.98 29.55
CA THR A 8 -14.63 11.87 29.28
C THR A 8 -14.10 11.63 27.87
N ARG A 9 -13.84 12.72 27.13
CA ARG A 9 -13.30 12.66 25.77
C ARG A 9 -12.01 11.84 25.79
N ARG A 10 -11.93 10.79 24.96
CA ARG A 10 -10.69 10.04 24.77
C ARG A 10 -9.63 10.98 24.19
N SER A 11 -8.38 10.80 24.61
CA SER A 11 -7.26 11.46 23.94
C SER A 11 -7.30 11.08 22.46
N ALA A 12 -7.05 12.05 21.58
CA ALA A 12 -6.90 11.75 20.17
C ALA A 12 -5.67 10.84 19.99
N PHE A 13 -5.75 9.87 19.09
CA PHE A 13 -4.59 9.12 18.68
C PHE A 13 -3.68 10.05 17.88
N GLY A 14 -2.51 10.38 18.44
CA GLY A 14 -1.47 11.14 17.76
C GLY A 14 -0.51 10.19 17.06
N THR A 15 -0.18 10.45 15.80
CA THR A 15 0.88 9.71 15.08
C THR A 15 2.26 9.89 15.73
N SER A 16 2.43 10.93 16.56
CA SER A 16 3.67 11.27 17.27
C SER A 16 4.13 10.23 18.30
N ASP A 17 3.25 9.35 18.77
CA ASP A 17 3.58 8.32 19.78
C ASP A 17 3.98 6.97 19.16
N CYS A 18 3.90 6.82 17.83
CA CYS A 18 4.21 5.57 17.17
C CYS A 18 5.70 5.49 16.80
N GLN A 19 6.39 4.49 17.36
CA GLN A 19 7.76 4.14 17.01
C GLN A 19 7.90 4.00 15.49
N GLN A 20 8.94 4.60 14.91
CA GLN A 20 9.23 4.48 13.48
C GLN A 20 10.21 3.34 13.24
N ILE A 21 9.99 2.62 12.13
CA ILE A 21 10.90 1.60 11.60
C ILE A 21 11.47 2.14 10.29
N PHE A 22 12.79 2.05 10.14
CA PHE A 22 13.54 2.59 9.02
C PHE A 22 14.05 1.47 8.12
N PHE A 23 13.80 1.60 6.83
CA PHE A 23 14.26 0.69 5.79
C PHE A 23 15.33 1.40 4.96
N LEU A 24 16.48 0.74 4.80
CA LEU A 24 17.71 1.34 4.31
C LEU A 24 18.18 0.68 3.00
N HIS A 25 18.86 1.47 2.18
CA HIS A 25 19.49 1.06 0.93
C HIS A 25 20.97 0.66 1.16
N PRO A 26 21.39 -0.57 0.84
CA PRO A 26 22.71 -1.08 1.17
C PRO A 26 23.86 -0.44 0.37
N GLY A 27 23.60 0.12 -0.82
CA GLY A 27 24.61 0.78 -1.65
C GLY A 27 24.84 2.27 -1.37
N TYR A 28 24.03 2.89 -0.50
CA TYR A 28 24.15 4.33 -0.22
C TYR A 28 24.97 4.58 1.06
N PRO A 29 25.74 5.68 1.14
CA PRO A 29 26.49 6.02 2.35
C PRO A 29 25.59 6.16 3.58
N ASP A 30 26.12 5.85 4.76
CA ASP A 30 25.42 6.03 6.03
C ASP A 30 24.86 7.46 6.15
N GLY A 31 23.59 7.59 6.52
CA GLY A 31 22.91 8.88 6.67
C GLY A 31 22.25 9.40 5.38
N HIS A 32 22.54 8.78 4.24
CA HIS A 32 21.86 9.00 2.95
C HIS A 32 21.22 7.71 2.42
N ASP A 33 21.15 6.69 3.25
CA ASP A 33 20.67 5.36 2.92
C ASP A 33 19.20 5.12 3.24
N LEU A 34 18.46 6.12 3.75
CA LEU A 34 17.03 5.94 4.03
C LEU A 34 16.24 5.76 2.73
N LEU A 35 15.62 4.58 2.57
CA LEU A 35 14.70 4.28 1.48
C LEU A 35 13.26 4.67 1.85
N LEU A 36 12.83 4.24 3.03
CA LEU A 36 11.45 4.36 3.52
C LEU A 36 11.42 4.32 5.04
N SER A 37 10.46 5.03 5.66
CA SER A 37 10.14 4.89 7.07
C SER A 37 8.65 4.60 7.23
N LEU A 38 8.32 3.61 8.07
CA LEU A 38 6.94 3.23 8.36
C LEU A 38 6.67 3.26 9.87
N PRO A 39 5.48 3.71 10.29
CA PRO A 39 5.05 3.63 11.68
C PRO A 39 4.80 2.18 12.11
N ALA A 40 5.22 1.85 13.33
CA ALA A 40 5.11 0.52 13.91
C ALA A 40 3.74 0.30 14.59
N PHE A 41 2.68 0.17 13.79
CA PHE A 41 1.30 0.02 14.28
C PHE A 41 0.99 -1.37 14.86
N ASP A 42 1.75 -2.40 14.50
CA ASP A 42 1.48 -3.79 14.89
C ASP A 42 2.26 -4.17 16.14
N SER A 43 1.71 -3.90 17.33
CA SER A 43 2.38 -4.22 18.61
C SER A 43 3.78 -3.62 18.75
N ARG A 44 3.96 -2.37 18.28
CA ARG A 44 5.26 -1.67 18.16
C ARG A 44 6.21 -2.23 17.10
N GLY A 45 5.70 -3.08 16.21
CA GLY A 45 6.36 -3.56 15.02
C GLY A 45 5.56 -3.25 13.75
N ILE A 46 5.95 -3.87 12.65
CA ILE A 46 5.25 -3.81 11.37
C ILE A 46 5.19 -5.20 10.74
N HIS A 47 4.08 -5.53 10.09
CA HIS A 47 3.96 -6.74 9.29
C HIS A 47 5.10 -6.86 8.25
N HIS A 48 5.81 -8.00 8.27
CA HIS A 48 7.02 -8.24 7.49
C HIS A 48 6.77 -8.08 5.99
N GLU A 49 5.79 -8.79 5.44
CA GLU A 49 5.56 -8.79 3.99
C GLU A 49 5.08 -7.43 3.47
N THR A 50 4.30 -6.68 4.25
CA THR A 50 3.91 -5.30 3.92
C THR A 50 5.13 -4.40 3.79
N ALA A 51 6.05 -4.46 4.76
CA ALA A 51 7.28 -3.68 4.73
C ALA A 51 8.18 -4.07 3.55
N ARG A 52 8.34 -5.37 3.29
CA ARG A 52 9.15 -5.89 2.18
C ARG A 52 8.60 -5.44 0.82
N ILE A 53 7.29 -5.55 0.60
CA ILE A 53 6.64 -5.13 -0.64
C ILE A 53 6.77 -3.62 -0.84
N ALA A 54 6.58 -2.81 0.20
CA ALA A 54 6.74 -1.36 0.11
C ALA A 54 8.16 -0.97 -0.33
N CYS A 55 9.19 -1.63 0.22
CA CYS A 55 10.58 -1.44 -0.21
C CYS A 55 10.79 -1.90 -1.66
N ALA A 56 10.23 -3.05 -2.04
CA ALA A 56 10.34 -3.58 -3.39
C ALA A 56 9.71 -2.65 -4.44
N ILE A 57 8.56 -2.03 -4.16
CA ILE A 57 7.93 -1.02 -5.02
C ILE A 57 8.90 0.14 -5.28
N LEU A 58 9.51 0.67 -4.23
CA LEU A 58 10.50 1.76 -4.35
C LEU A 58 11.77 1.30 -5.08
N ALA A 59 12.17 0.04 -4.94
CA ALA A 59 13.25 -0.59 -5.69
C ALA A 59 12.81 -1.03 -7.10
N ASN A 60 11.85 -0.32 -7.72
CA ASN A 60 11.35 -0.61 -9.06
C ASN A 60 10.74 -2.01 -9.21
N SER A 61 9.88 -2.39 -8.27
CA SER A 61 9.16 -3.68 -8.25
C SER A 61 10.07 -4.91 -8.24
N ARG A 62 11.23 -4.81 -7.57
CA ARG A 62 12.16 -5.93 -7.39
C ARG A 62 11.68 -6.88 -6.29
N TRP A 63 10.74 -7.75 -6.66
CA TRP A 63 10.08 -8.70 -5.76
C TRP A 63 11.01 -9.77 -5.17
N ASP A 64 12.19 -9.95 -5.76
CA ASP A 64 13.27 -10.83 -5.28
C ASP A 64 14.02 -10.28 -4.07
N GLY A 65 13.78 -9.01 -3.70
CA GLY A 65 14.40 -8.40 -2.54
C GLY A 65 13.91 -8.93 -1.19
N PHE A 66 14.79 -8.85 -0.20
CA PHE A 66 14.60 -9.36 1.16
C PHE A 66 15.07 -8.34 2.20
N LEU A 67 14.62 -8.49 3.44
CA LEU A 67 15.02 -7.63 4.55
C LEU A 67 16.19 -8.25 5.31
N SER A 68 17.16 -7.44 5.72
CA SER A 68 18.32 -7.86 6.52
C SER A 68 18.56 -6.92 7.69
N LEU A 69 19.20 -7.42 8.76
CA LEU A 69 19.62 -6.59 9.90
C LEU A 69 20.96 -5.88 9.66
N THR A 70 21.75 -6.32 8.68
CA THR A 70 23.03 -5.70 8.34
C THR A 70 23.10 -5.38 6.86
N ARG A 71 24.02 -4.48 6.49
CA ARG A 71 24.22 -4.01 5.11
C ARG A 71 24.57 -5.15 4.15
N ASP A 72 25.32 -6.14 4.63
CA ASP A 72 25.91 -7.24 3.88
C ASP A 72 25.39 -8.63 4.31
N GLY A 73 24.48 -8.70 5.27
CA GLY A 73 24.00 -9.93 5.89
C GLY A 73 22.87 -10.64 5.14
N GLY A 74 22.56 -11.87 5.57
CA GLY A 74 21.46 -12.66 5.02
C GLY A 74 20.07 -12.09 5.35
N ALA A 75 19.04 -12.73 4.81
CA ALA A 75 17.66 -12.42 5.15
C ALA A 75 17.39 -12.58 6.64
N VAL A 76 16.49 -11.76 7.18
CA VAL A 76 15.96 -11.96 8.53
C VAL A 76 15.28 -13.34 8.63
N PRO A 77 15.32 -13.97 9.82
CA PRO A 77 14.71 -15.28 10.02
C PRO A 77 13.17 -15.21 10.10
N ASP A 78 12.61 -14.01 10.31
CA ASP A 78 11.18 -13.75 10.39
C ASP A 78 10.46 -14.20 9.10
N ALA A 79 9.32 -14.88 9.27
CA ALA A 79 8.48 -15.31 8.17
C ALA A 79 7.68 -14.13 7.59
N ARG A 80 7.06 -14.35 6.42
CA ARG A 80 6.30 -13.30 5.70
C ARG A 80 5.17 -12.69 6.54
N ASP A 81 4.53 -13.52 7.37
CA ASP A 81 3.39 -13.11 8.22
C ASP A 81 3.81 -12.64 9.62
N ASP A 82 5.11 -12.64 9.92
CA ASP A 82 5.62 -12.21 11.22
C ASP A 82 5.64 -10.68 11.34
N VAL A 83 5.78 -10.21 12.59
CA VAL A 83 5.89 -8.79 12.91
C VAL A 83 7.36 -8.44 13.16
N LEU A 84 7.87 -7.53 12.34
CA LEU A 84 9.21 -6.96 12.49
C LEU A 84 9.25 -5.95 13.63
N VAL A 85 10.09 -6.19 14.63
CA VAL A 85 10.17 -5.37 15.85
C VAL A 85 11.42 -4.51 15.96
N ASN A 86 12.43 -4.72 15.10
CA ASN A 86 13.64 -3.90 15.13
C ASN A 86 13.37 -2.54 14.51
N THR A 87 14.20 -1.56 14.84
CA THR A 87 14.03 -0.19 14.36
C THR A 87 14.62 0.05 12.97
N ARG A 88 15.52 -0.81 12.51
CA ARG A 88 16.26 -0.62 11.25
C ARG A 88 16.44 -1.94 10.53
N TYR A 89 16.19 -1.91 9.22
CA TYR A 89 16.41 -3.01 8.29
C TYR A 89 17.04 -2.48 7.01
N TYR A 90 17.86 -3.28 6.35
CA TYR A 90 18.31 -3.04 4.97
C TYR A 90 17.41 -3.81 4.03
N PHE A 91 16.89 -3.18 2.98
CA PHE A 91 16.27 -3.88 1.86
C PHE A 91 17.37 -4.27 0.88
N ARG A 92 17.59 -5.57 0.70
CA ARG A 92 18.67 -6.12 -0.11
C ARG A 92 18.10 -6.84 -1.31
N ILE A 93 18.85 -6.79 -2.39
CA ILE A 93 18.56 -7.49 -3.63
C ILE A 93 19.69 -8.51 -3.82
N PRO A 94 19.39 -9.77 -4.19
CA PRO A 94 20.41 -10.75 -4.50
C PRO A 94 21.41 -10.22 -5.55
N ASP A 95 22.70 -10.27 -5.22
CA ASP A 95 23.83 -9.91 -6.08
C ASP A 95 23.84 -8.45 -6.62
N ASP A 96 23.04 -7.55 -6.02
CA ASP A 96 22.94 -6.15 -6.44
C ASP A 96 22.75 -5.24 -5.22
N ASP A 97 23.84 -4.63 -4.74
CA ASP A 97 23.80 -3.68 -3.63
C ASP A 97 23.59 -2.23 -4.08
N GLN A 98 23.65 -1.95 -5.38
CA GLN A 98 23.53 -0.61 -5.98
C GLN A 98 22.28 -0.45 -6.84
N TYR A 99 21.22 -1.20 -6.53
CA TYR A 99 19.98 -1.20 -7.28
C TYR A 99 19.36 0.21 -7.40
N PRO A 100 18.66 0.53 -8.50
CA PRO A 100 18.03 1.83 -8.67
C PRO A 100 16.78 1.97 -7.80
N VAL A 101 16.53 3.18 -7.30
CA VAL A 101 15.30 3.56 -6.61
C VAL A 101 14.44 4.41 -7.54
N VAL A 102 13.12 4.16 -7.52
CA VAL A 102 12.13 4.96 -8.24
C VAL A 102 11.99 6.32 -7.55
N PRO A 103 12.36 7.43 -8.21
CA PRO A 103 12.46 8.73 -7.53
C PRO A 103 11.11 9.42 -7.33
N SER A 104 10.08 9.04 -8.09
CA SER A 104 8.74 9.59 -8.00
C SER A 104 7.70 8.65 -8.60
N TYR A 105 6.42 8.87 -8.29
CA TYR A 105 5.33 8.11 -8.89
C TYR A 105 5.30 8.25 -10.42
N GLU A 106 5.65 9.41 -10.98
CA GLU A 106 5.69 9.59 -12.44
C GLU A 106 6.73 8.70 -13.13
N ASN A 107 7.80 8.35 -12.42
CA ASN A 107 8.85 7.46 -12.88
C ASN A 107 8.54 5.98 -12.62
N PHE A 108 7.58 5.69 -11.73
CA PHE A 108 7.13 4.34 -11.46
C PHE A 108 6.49 3.75 -12.71
N ARG A 109 6.84 2.51 -13.05
CA ARG A 109 6.18 1.73 -14.09
C ARG A 109 5.37 0.63 -13.42
N CYS A 110 4.13 0.44 -13.87
CA CYS A 110 3.32 -0.66 -13.38
C CYS A 110 4.04 -1.98 -13.70
N PRO A 111 4.30 -2.82 -12.70
CA PRO A 111 4.98 -4.08 -12.91
C PRO A 111 4.09 -5.05 -13.69
N THR A 112 4.73 -5.94 -14.45
CA THR A 112 4.05 -7.01 -15.20
C THR A 112 3.80 -8.26 -14.35
N THR A 113 4.46 -8.35 -13.19
CA THR A 113 4.29 -9.42 -12.21
C THR A 113 3.95 -8.83 -10.86
N LEU A 114 3.18 -9.56 -10.07
CA LEU A 114 2.81 -9.19 -8.70
C LEU A 114 3.67 -9.99 -7.69
N PRO A 115 3.79 -9.51 -6.44
CA PRO A 115 4.37 -10.30 -5.36
C PRO A 115 3.71 -11.68 -5.26
N GLU A 116 4.52 -12.72 -5.02
CA GLU A 116 4.03 -14.10 -4.86
C GLU A 116 2.98 -14.23 -3.76
N SER A 117 3.15 -13.47 -2.67
CA SER A 117 2.21 -13.41 -1.54
C SER A 117 0.81 -12.94 -1.96
N TRP A 118 0.67 -12.17 -3.05
CA TRP A 118 -0.62 -11.75 -3.56
C TRP A 118 -1.29 -12.80 -4.46
N ALA A 119 -0.53 -13.74 -5.01
CA ALA A 119 -1.05 -14.77 -5.90
C ALA A 119 -1.68 -15.96 -5.14
N ALA A 120 -1.34 -16.14 -3.87
CA ALA A 120 -1.79 -17.27 -3.06
C ALA A 120 -3.24 -17.14 -2.55
N GLU A 121 -3.78 -15.92 -2.53
CA GLU A 121 -5.16 -15.66 -2.10
C GLU A 121 -6.04 -15.35 -3.31
N SER A 122 -7.28 -15.87 -3.31
CA SER A 122 -8.30 -15.48 -4.28
C SER A 122 -8.44 -13.96 -4.29
N PRO A 123 -8.66 -13.32 -5.47
CA PRO A 123 -8.80 -11.87 -5.52
C PRO A 123 -9.93 -11.44 -4.58
N HIS A 124 -9.58 -10.66 -3.55
CA HIS A 124 -10.53 -10.21 -2.55
C HIS A 124 -11.66 -9.39 -3.19
N ILE A 125 -11.41 -8.77 -4.35
CA ILE A 125 -12.36 -8.04 -5.18
C ILE A 125 -12.61 -8.85 -6.46
N GLU A 126 -13.82 -9.35 -6.62
CA GLU A 126 -14.26 -10.04 -7.84
C GLU A 126 -14.10 -9.14 -9.06
N PRO A 127 -13.65 -9.66 -10.21
CA PRO A 127 -13.59 -8.91 -11.44
C PRO A 127 -14.95 -8.33 -11.81
N THR A 128 -14.94 -7.10 -12.32
CA THR A 128 -16.15 -6.39 -12.67
C THR A 128 -16.78 -7.00 -13.93
N ALA A 129 -18.00 -7.57 -13.82
CA ALA A 129 -18.77 -7.99 -15.00
C ALA A 129 -19.54 -6.82 -15.68
N THR A 130 -19.80 -5.74 -14.95
CA THR A 130 -20.47 -4.52 -15.44
C THR A 130 -19.87 -3.31 -14.75
N ASP A 131 -19.69 -2.19 -15.45
CA ASP A 131 -19.08 -0.97 -14.92
C ASP A 131 -19.95 -0.25 -13.85
N ASP A 132 -20.08 -0.87 -12.68
CA ASP A 132 -20.88 -0.43 -11.54
C ASP A 132 -20.24 -0.92 -10.23
N VAL A 133 -19.48 -0.03 -9.60
CA VAL A 133 -18.81 -0.26 -8.32
C VAL A 133 -19.80 -0.57 -7.21
N GLY A 134 -20.95 0.11 -7.19
CA GLY A 134 -21.97 -0.08 -6.15
C GLY A 134 -22.55 -1.49 -6.19
N ARG A 135 -22.83 -2.00 -7.40
CA ARG A 135 -23.33 -3.36 -7.61
C ARG A 135 -22.28 -4.43 -7.28
N ARG A 136 -21.01 -4.18 -7.61
CA ARG A 136 -19.89 -5.11 -7.35
C ARG A 136 -19.57 -5.20 -5.87
N ASP A 137 -19.41 -4.05 -5.21
CA ASP A 137 -18.88 -3.99 -3.85
C ASP A 137 -19.97 -4.13 -2.78
N GLN A 138 -21.18 -3.65 -3.08
CA GLN A 138 -22.41 -3.64 -2.24
C GLN A 138 -22.31 -2.88 -0.91
N THR A 139 -21.15 -2.93 -0.26
CA THR A 139 -20.84 -2.33 1.04
C THR A 139 -19.45 -1.70 0.99
N CYS A 140 -19.15 -0.84 1.96
CA CYS A 140 -17.81 -0.29 2.11
C CYS A 140 -16.80 -1.44 2.29
N ARG A 141 -15.80 -1.53 1.42
CA ARG A 141 -14.81 -2.62 1.42
C ARG A 141 -13.97 -2.69 2.70
N ALA A 142 -13.80 -1.57 3.39
CA ALA A 142 -13.05 -1.50 4.64
C ALA A 142 -13.88 -1.80 5.91
N THR A 143 -15.19 -1.55 5.90
CA THR A 143 -16.02 -1.56 7.14
C THR A 143 -17.31 -2.36 7.03
N ALA A 144 -17.63 -2.90 5.87
CA ALA A 144 -18.92 -3.52 5.54
C ALA A 144 -20.15 -2.62 5.76
N SER A 145 -19.96 -1.30 5.91
CA SER A 145 -21.07 -0.34 6.04
C SER A 145 -21.91 -0.31 4.75
N THR A 146 -23.24 -0.31 4.88
CA THR A 146 -24.18 -0.08 3.76
C THR A 146 -24.58 1.39 3.62
N LEU A 147 -24.27 2.22 4.61
CA LEU A 147 -24.73 3.61 4.70
C LEU A 147 -23.61 4.60 4.41
N ALA A 148 -23.98 5.69 3.70
CA ALA A 148 -23.11 6.81 3.38
C ALA A 148 -21.78 6.40 2.70
N ASN A 149 -21.89 5.52 1.70
CA ASN A 149 -20.76 5.10 0.89
C ASN A 149 -20.62 5.95 -0.37
N GLU A 150 -19.39 6.10 -0.84
CA GLU A 150 -18.99 6.83 -2.04
C GLU A 150 -17.99 6.00 -2.84
N VAL A 151 -17.96 6.21 -4.15
CA VAL A 151 -17.01 5.57 -5.06
C VAL A 151 -15.68 6.32 -4.99
N ALA A 152 -14.63 5.61 -4.58
CA ALA A 152 -13.26 6.11 -4.46
C ALA A 152 -12.39 5.54 -5.59
N HIS A 153 -11.67 6.39 -6.31
CA HIS A 153 -10.76 5.92 -7.36
C HIS A 153 -9.48 5.35 -6.74
N ILE A 154 -9.00 4.22 -7.28
CA ILE A 154 -7.74 3.61 -6.86
C ILE A 154 -6.57 4.42 -7.44
N ILE A 155 -6.56 4.61 -8.75
CA ILE A 155 -5.65 5.51 -9.45
C ILE A 155 -6.40 6.83 -9.66
N PRO A 156 -5.96 7.93 -9.00
CA PRO A 156 -6.61 9.23 -9.13
C PRO A 156 -6.65 9.73 -10.57
N GLN A 157 -7.71 10.45 -10.93
CA GLN A 157 -7.88 11.01 -12.28
C GLN A 157 -6.74 11.97 -12.69
N ALA A 158 -6.07 12.61 -11.72
CA ALA A 158 -4.90 13.45 -11.96
C ALA A 158 -3.70 12.68 -12.56
N LEU A 159 -3.72 11.35 -12.51
CA LEU A 159 -2.65 10.47 -13.02
C LEU A 159 -3.02 9.83 -14.37
N SER A 160 -3.86 10.50 -15.17
CA SER A 160 -4.31 10.00 -16.48
C SER A 160 -3.17 9.76 -17.48
N GLU A 161 -2.14 10.58 -17.48
CA GLU A 161 -0.96 10.35 -18.33
C GLU A 161 -0.19 9.10 -17.90
N TRP A 162 -0.06 8.87 -16.59
CA TRP A 162 0.58 7.67 -16.05
C TRP A 162 -0.24 6.42 -16.40
N TRP A 163 -1.57 6.50 -16.27
CA TRP A 163 -2.51 5.44 -16.65
C TRP A 163 -2.32 5.02 -18.11
N GLN A 164 -2.29 5.99 -19.03
CA GLN A 164 -2.11 5.73 -20.47
C GLN A 164 -0.73 5.12 -20.76
N ARG A 165 0.33 5.70 -20.17
CA ARG A 165 1.72 5.26 -20.36
C ARG A 165 1.96 3.83 -19.90
N ASN A 166 1.28 3.40 -18.84
CA ASN A 166 1.36 2.04 -18.31
C ASN A 166 0.28 1.11 -18.88
N SER A 167 -0.51 1.58 -19.85
CA SER A 167 -1.57 0.82 -20.50
C SER A 167 -2.53 0.17 -19.50
N MET A 168 -2.87 0.89 -18.43
CA MET A 168 -3.67 0.35 -17.33
C MET A 168 -5.09 -0.07 -17.77
N PHE A 169 -5.58 0.50 -18.88
CA PHE A 169 -6.82 0.09 -19.51
C PHE A 169 -6.86 -1.39 -19.93
N THR A 170 -5.71 -2.05 -20.09
CA THR A 170 -5.67 -3.49 -20.41
C THR A 170 -6.17 -4.38 -19.27
N TYR A 171 -6.23 -3.84 -18.05
CA TYR A 171 -6.74 -4.53 -16.86
C TYR A 171 -8.21 -4.23 -16.55
N THR A 172 -8.90 -3.45 -17.38
CA THR A 172 -10.32 -3.13 -17.18
C THR A 172 -11.21 -4.07 -17.98
N ALA A 173 -12.49 -4.17 -17.58
CA ALA A 173 -13.47 -5.01 -18.26
C ALA A 173 -13.72 -4.56 -19.72
N ASN A 174 -13.49 -3.29 -20.05
CA ASN A 174 -13.66 -2.72 -21.39
C ASN A 174 -12.38 -1.98 -21.84
N PRO A 175 -11.34 -2.70 -22.30
CA PRO A 175 -10.06 -2.09 -22.67
C PRO A 175 -10.14 -1.07 -23.81
N ASP A 176 -11.14 -1.19 -24.68
CA ASP A 176 -11.35 -0.29 -25.82
C ASP A 176 -11.71 1.15 -25.39
N LEU A 177 -12.20 1.34 -24.17
CA LEU A 177 -12.49 2.65 -23.57
C LEU A 177 -11.27 3.20 -22.83
N SER A 178 -10.09 3.12 -23.46
CA SER A 178 -8.78 3.33 -22.82
C SER A 178 -8.56 4.69 -22.14
N SER A 179 -9.33 5.71 -22.55
CA SER A 179 -9.30 7.06 -21.97
C SER A 179 -10.20 7.23 -20.74
N ASP A 180 -11.16 6.33 -20.53
CA ASP A 180 -12.07 6.42 -19.39
C ASP A 180 -11.51 5.70 -18.17
N MET A 181 -10.96 6.49 -17.25
CA MET A 181 -10.46 6.01 -15.96
C MET A 181 -11.60 5.74 -14.97
N ARG A 182 -12.85 6.13 -15.30
CA ARG A 182 -14.03 5.93 -14.46
C ARG A 182 -14.64 4.56 -14.71
N CYS A 183 -13.81 3.54 -14.53
CA CYS A 183 -14.25 2.15 -14.56
C CYS A 183 -14.27 1.59 -13.14
N ALA A 184 -15.12 0.61 -12.89
CA ALA A 184 -15.19 -0.04 -11.60
C ALA A 184 -13.88 -0.76 -11.25
N ASP A 185 -13.11 -1.23 -12.23
CA ASP A 185 -11.80 -1.86 -12.00
C ASP A 185 -10.76 -0.88 -11.42
N ASN A 186 -10.95 0.43 -11.61
CA ASN A 186 -10.13 1.48 -11.02
C ASN A 186 -10.81 2.19 -9.82
N ALA A 187 -11.79 1.55 -9.19
CA ALA A 187 -12.51 2.16 -8.08
C ALA A 187 -12.98 1.14 -7.05
N ILE A 188 -13.22 1.60 -5.82
CA ILE A 188 -13.79 0.81 -4.72
C ILE A 188 -14.83 1.63 -3.97
N LEU A 189 -15.76 0.93 -3.32
CA LEU A 189 -16.78 1.55 -2.48
C LEU A 189 -16.23 1.76 -1.07
N LEU A 190 -16.16 3.01 -0.62
CA LEU A 190 -15.70 3.39 0.72
C LEU A 190 -16.77 4.20 1.46
N ARG A 191 -16.82 4.07 2.79
CA ARG A 191 -17.62 4.97 3.62
C ARG A 191 -17.05 6.39 3.47
N ARG A 192 -17.91 7.41 3.44
CA ARG A 192 -17.55 8.79 3.12
C ARG A 192 -16.37 9.38 3.92
N ASP A 193 -16.28 9.07 5.21
CA ASP A 193 -15.16 9.50 6.06
C ASP A 193 -13.85 8.79 5.67
N LEU A 194 -13.91 7.51 5.32
CA LEU A 194 -12.77 6.74 4.83
C LEU A 194 -12.35 7.14 3.42
N HIS A 195 -13.31 7.46 2.55
CA HIS A 195 -13.02 8.01 1.22
C HIS A 195 -12.20 9.30 1.33
N LYS A 196 -12.55 10.20 2.26
CA LYS A 196 -11.75 11.39 2.51
C LYS A 196 -10.32 11.08 2.96
N LEU A 197 -10.16 10.11 3.86
CA LEU A 197 -8.84 9.68 4.33
C LEU A 197 -8.02 8.97 3.23
N TRP A 198 -8.69 8.27 2.31
CA TRP A 198 -8.10 7.63 1.14
C TRP A 198 -7.53 8.66 0.17
N ASP A 199 -8.33 9.66 -0.20
CA ASP A 199 -7.92 10.75 -1.09
C ASP A 199 -6.82 11.63 -0.48
N ASP A 200 -6.78 11.75 0.85
CA ASP A 200 -5.73 12.46 1.59
C ASP A 200 -4.48 11.59 1.83
N HIS A 201 -4.41 10.41 1.22
CA HIS A 201 -3.30 9.44 1.33
C HIS A 201 -2.94 9.07 2.78
N ARG A 202 -3.96 8.99 3.65
CA ARG A 202 -3.77 8.69 5.08
C ARG A 202 -3.63 7.20 5.37
N PHE A 203 -4.03 6.36 4.43
CA PHE A 203 -3.86 4.91 4.46
C PHE A 203 -3.90 4.33 3.03
N ALA A 204 -3.45 3.09 2.89
CA ALA A 204 -3.57 2.26 1.70
C ALA A 204 -3.85 0.80 2.14
N PHE A 205 -4.14 -0.08 1.19
CA PHE A 205 -4.33 -1.52 1.41
C PHE A 205 -3.13 -2.30 0.86
#